data_AF-A0A809QY13-F1
#
_entry.id   AF-A0A809QY13-F1
#
_cell.length_a   1.000
_cell.length_b   1.000
_cell.length_c   1.000
_cell.angle_alpha   90.00
_cell.angle_beta   90.00
_cell.angle_gamma   90.00
#
_symmetry.space_group_name_H-M   'P 1'
#
loop_
_entity.id
_entity.type
_entity.pdbx_description
1 polymer ?
#
loop_
_entity_poly.entity_id
_entity_poly.type
_entity_poly.pdbx_seq_one_letter_code
_entity_poly.pdbx_strand_id
1 'polypeptide(L)'
;MRQALASALAVLVVAAGFIYWIAADLGPRPNFEPYVKPAAAEEMSYLRATYSPLHFRPAIEKAGDEQCLDCHREVLEDKVRKASPAGVQAEAMRAWYQQTPTYAGDQDTFHRRHLVTPLAKQLMNLRCNTCHQGHDPREEAQGASADSAPQSDAGFTLRKQANPETTCLKCHGQYPWQLMGMPGPWEEHKDAFGNNCLTCHAALRTKRHEVTYLNAAAIEEAGQSGADSCYGCHGGRAWYRISYPYARTPWPDMPAEVPDWAKDRPTRSEARFLKQTTGKP
;
A
#
# COMPACT_ATOMS: atom_id res chain seq x y z
N MET A 1 15.75 40.41 82.77
CA MET A 1 15.14 41.55 82.04
C MET A 1 15.80 41.85 80.69
N ARG A 2 17.13 41.98 80.57
CA ARG A 2 17.79 42.33 79.29
C ARG A 2 17.53 41.35 78.14
N GLN A 3 17.51 40.04 78.39
CA GLN A 3 17.23 39.03 77.36
C GLN A 3 15.77 39.06 76.87
N ALA A 4 14.80 39.26 77.77
CA ALA A 4 13.38 39.36 77.40
C ALA A 4 13.08 40.60 76.54
N LEU A 5 13.75 41.72 76.83
CA LEU A 5 13.66 42.95 76.02
C LEU A 5 14.28 42.77 74.62
N ALA A 6 15.42 42.07 74.52
CA ALA A 6 16.04 41.78 73.23
C ALA A 6 15.18 40.86 72.36
N SER A 7 14.56 39.84 72.95
CA SER A 7 13.64 38.94 72.24
C SER A 7 12.37 39.65 71.78
N ALA A 8 11.78 40.52 72.63
CA ALA A 8 10.59 41.30 72.25
C ALA A 8 10.89 42.28 71.09
N LEU A 9 12.07 42.91 71.09
CA LEU A 9 12.49 43.80 70.03
C LEU A 9 12.72 43.05 68.71
N ALA A 10 13.32 41.87 68.76
CA ALA A 10 13.54 41.03 67.57
C ALA A 10 12.22 40.59 66.93
N VAL A 11 11.23 40.18 67.73
CA VAL A 11 9.89 39.80 67.25
C VAL A 11 9.19 41.00 66.61
N LEU A 12 9.27 42.18 67.21
CA LEU A 12 8.68 43.40 66.65
C LEU A 12 9.31 43.81 65.32
N VAL A 13 10.63 43.70 65.18
CA VAL A 13 11.33 44.01 63.92
C VAL A 13 10.94 43.02 62.82
N VAL A 14 10.86 41.73 63.13
CA VAL A 14 10.43 40.70 62.16
C VAL A 14 8.96 40.91 61.76
N ALA A 15 8.09 41.19 62.72
CA ALA A 15 6.67 41.45 62.46
C ALA A 15 6.48 42.71 61.60
N ALA A 16 7.19 43.80 61.91
CA ALA A 16 7.15 45.03 61.12
C ALA A 16 7.69 44.81 59.70
N GLY A 17 8.77 44.04 59.54
CA GLY A 17 9.31 43.68 58.23
C GLY A 17 8.32 42.86 57.38
N PHE A 18 7.61 41.91 58.01
CA PHE A 18 6.61 41.09 57.32
C PHE A 18 5.36 41.89 56.93
N ILE A 19 4.90 42.79 57.80
CA ILE A 19 3.79 43.70 57.51
C ILE A 19 4.15 44.64 56.36
N TYR A 20 5.37 45.19 56.35
CA TYR A 20 5.84 46.03 55.25
C TYR A 20 5.93 45.27 53.93
N TRP A 21 6.41 44.02 53.94
CA TRP A 21 6.48 43.18 52.74
C TRP A 21 5.11 42.90 52.11
N ILE A 22 4.09 42.69 52.94
CA ILE A 22 2.69 42.54 52.51
C ILE A 22 2.13 43.89 52.00
N ALA A 23 2.30 44.98 52.76
CA ALA A 23 1.75 46.29 52.42
C ALA A 23 2.38 46.90 51.15
N ALA A 24 3.65 46.59 50.88
CA ALA A 24 4.38 47.04 49.71
C ALA A 24 4.14 46.18 48.46
N ASP A 25 3.34 45.10 48.56
CA ASP A 25 3.00 44.20 47.45
C ASP A 25 4.25 43.66 46.71
N LEU A 26 5.31 43.41 47.49
CA LEU A 26 6.63 42.91 47.05
C LEU A 26 6.69 41.37 47.00
N GLY A 27 5.53 40.72 47.08
CA GLY A 27 5.41 39.27 46.91
C GLY A 27 5.71 38.86 45.46
N PRO A 28 6.29 37.66 45.23
CA PRO A 28 6.37 37.11 43.89
C PRO A 28 4.96 36.94 43.34
N ARG A 29 4.56 37.80 42.40
CA ARG A 29 3.34 37.61 41.65
C ARG A 29 3.62 36.49 40.64
N PRO A 30 2.96 35.33 40.72
CA PRO A 30 2.99 34.42 39.59
C PRO A 30 2.34 35.17 38.43
N ASN A 31 3.14 35.51 37.42
CA ASN A 31 2.58 35.95 36.14
C ASN A 31 1.76 34.78 35.62
N PHE A 32 0.45 34.84 35.82
CA PHE A 32 -0.47 33.93 35.19
C PHE A 32 -0.47 34.27 33.70
N GLU A 33 0.37 33.59 32.93
CA GLU A 33 0.16 33.48 31.50
C GLU A 33 -0.98 32.50 31.29
N PRO A 34 -2.16 32.96 30.82
CA PRO A 34 -3.22 32.05 30.47
C PRO A 34 -2.68 31.12 29.40
N TYR A 35 -2.76 29.81 29.63
CA TYR A 35 -2.55 28.85 28.56
C TYR A 35 -3.61 29.08 27.49
N VAL A 36 -3.23 29.81 26.43
CA VAL A 36 -4.01 29.90 25.21
C VAL A 36 -3.67 28.64 24.42
N LYS A 37 -4.57 27.65 24.46
CA LYS A 37 -4.49 26.51 23.54
C LYS A 37 -4.41 27.10 22.13
N PRO A 38 -3.36 26.82 21.34
CA PRO A 38 -3.30 27.25 19.96
C PRO A 38 -4.59 26.85 19.26
N ALA A 39 -5.13 27.72 18.41
CA ALA A 39 -6.25 27.34 17.56
C ALA A 39 -5.86 26.03 16.87
N ALA A 40 -6.65 24.97 17.10
CA ALA A 40 -6.47 23.73 16.35
C ALA A 40 -6.52 24.12 14.87
N ALA A 41 -5.52 23.68 14.09
CA ALA A 41 -5.58 23.80 12.64
C ALA A 41 -6.98 23.35 12.21
N GLU A 42 -7.65 24.14 11.37
CA GLU A 42 -9.04 23.89 10.98
C GLU A 42 -9.11 22.46 10.41
N GLU A 43 -9.59 21.53 11.23
CA GLU A 43 -9.57 20.11 10.89
C GLU A 43 -10.52 19.95 9.71
N MET A 44 -9.98 19.48 8.58
CA MET A 44 -10.78 19.33 7.37
C MET A 44 -11.97 18.43 7.70
N SER A 45 -13.19 18.97 7.54
CA SER A 45 -14.38 18.18 7.86
C SER A 45 -14.41 16.91 7.02
N TYR A 46 -14.91 15.81 7.59
CA TYR A 46 -15.00 14.52 6.90
C TYR A 46 -15.63 14.64 5.51
N LEU A 47 -16.67 15.47 5.36
CA LEU A 47 -17.32 15.69 4.06
C LEU A 47 -16.40 16.41 3.08
N ARG A 48 -15.65 17.44 3.50
CA ARG A 48 -14.66 18.11 2.63
C ARG A 48 -13.55 17.15 2.22
N ALA A 49 -13.07 16.30 3.12
CA ALA A 49 -12.08 15.28 2.81
C ALA A 49 -12.62 14.23 1.82
N THR A 50 -13.85 13.75 2.02
CA THR A 50 -14.51 12.77 1.15
C THR A 50 -14.59 13.26 -0.29
N TYR A 51 -14.92 14.54 -0.50
CA TYR A 51 -15.02 15.16 -1.82
C TYR A 51 -13.74 15.87 -2.26
N SER A 52 -12.59 15.56 -1.66
CA SER A 52 -11.29 16.05 -2.13
C SER A 52 -11.06 15.64 -3.60
N PRO A 53 -10.54 16.53 -4.46
CA PRO A 53 -10.16 16.18 -5.83
C PRO A 53 -9.24 14.95 -5.92
N LEU A 54 -8.43 14.68 -4.90
CA LEU A 54 -7.52 13.53 -4.84
C LEU A 54 -8.23 12.16 -4.92
N HIS A 55 -9.53 12.08 -4.65
CA HIS A 55 -10.30 10.83 -4.82
C HIS A 55 -10.80 10.59 -6.24
N PHE A 56 -10.63 11.56 -7.15
CA PHE A 56 -11.27 11.59 -8.45
C PHE A 56 -10.26 11.71 -9.59
N ARG A 57 -10.63 11.19 -10.76
CA ARG A 57 -9.87 11.42 -11.99
C ARG A 57 -10.05 12.87 -12.46
N PRO A 58 -9.02 13.49 -13.05
CA PRO A 58 -7.69 12.94 -13.33
C PRO A 58 -6.67 13.10 -12.19
N ALA A 59 -7.04 13.74 -11.07
CA ALA A 59 -6.09 14.10 -10.02
C ALA A 59 -5.47 12.88 -9.33
N ILE A 60 -6.28 11.85 -9.02
CA ILE A 60 -5.78 10.62 -8.37
C ILE A 60 -4.72 9.88 -9.20
N GLU A 61 -4.81 9.94 -10.53
CA GLU A 61 -3.87 9.26 -11.44
C GLU A 61 -2.47 9.89 -11.41
N LYS A 62 -2.37 11.14 -10.94
CA LYS A 62 -1.11 11.88 -10.83
C LYS A 62 -0.64 12.05 -9.39
N ALA A 63 -1.45 11.65 -8.41
CA ALA A 63 -1.13 11.78 -7.00
C ALA A 63 0.11 10.97 -6.64
N GLY A 64 1.00 11.57 -5.83
CA GLY A 64 2.07 10.85 -5.14
C GLY A 64 1.53 10.10 -3.93
N ASP A 65 2.23 9.05 -3.49
CA ASP A 65 1.83 8.27 -2.32
C ASP A 65 1.80 9.14 -1.06
N GLU A 66 2.69 10.13 -0.96
CA GLU A 66 2.76 11.08 0.15
C GLU A 66 1.43 11.84 0.32
N GLN A 67 0.82 12.28 -0.78
CA GLN A 67 -0.45 13.01 -0.75
C GLN A 67 -1.61 12.13 -0.27
N CYS A 68 -1.57 10.84 -0.59
CA CYS A 68 -2.55 9.88 -0.08
C CYS A 68 -2.31 9.61 1.40
N LEU A 69 -1.06 9.39 1.78
CA LEU A 69 -0.65 9.04 3.13
C LEU A 69 -0.79 10.20 4.12
N ASP A 70 -0.84 11.45 3.68
CA ASP A 70 -1.09 12.59 4.58
C ASP A 70 -2.40 12.43 5.39
N CYS A 71 -3.42 11.83 4.78
CA CYS A 71 -4.70 11.53 5.42
C CYS A 71 -4.84 10.04 5.79
N HIS A 72 -4.20 9.14 5.04
CA HIS A 72 -4.37 7.69 5.15
C HIS A 72 -3.17 6.96 5.78
N ARG A 73 -2.49 7.57 6.75
CA ARG A 73 -1.30 6.97 7.38
C ARG A 73 -1.59 5.59 7.98
N GLU A 74 -2.81 5.37 8.45
CA GLU A 74 -3.27 4.11 9.06
C GLU A 74 -3.01 2.90 8.17
N VAL A 75 -3.04 3.07 6.84
CA VAL A 75 -2.82 1.95 5.91
C VAL A 75 -1.41 1.36 6.02
N LEU A 76 -0.43 2.15 6.47
CA LEU A 76 0.95 1.72 6.68
C LEU A 76 1.34 1.65 8.15
N GLU A 77 0.73 2.45 9.02
CA GLU A 77 1.05 2.46 10.45
C GLU A 77 0.39 1.29 11.19
N ASP A 78 -0.81 0.87 10.78
CA ASP A 78 -1.51 -0.25 11.42
C ASP A 78 -0.79 -1.58 11.17
N LYS A 79 -0.63 -2.35 12.25
CA LYS A 79 -0.01 -3.68 12.25
C LYS A 79 -0.95 -4.73 12.82
N VAL A 80 -0.64 -5.99 12.49
CA VAL A 80 -1.31 -7.13 13.12
C VAL A 80 -1.08 -7.07 14.63
N ARG A 81 -2.10 -7.44 15.41
CA ARG A 81 -1.98 -7.51 16.88
C ARG A 81 -0.96 -8.59 17.25
N LYS A 82 -0.15 -8.34 18.28
CA LYS A 82 0.80 -9.32 18.82
C LYS A 82 0.12 -10.62 19.27
N ALA A 83 -1.10 -10.52 19.80
CA ALA A 83 -1.90 -11.68 20.14
C ALA A 83 -3.36 -11.48 19.70
N SER A 84 -4.03 -12.60 19.38
CA SER A 84 -5.47 -12.63 19.17
C SER A 84 -6.22 -12.30 20.47
N PRO A 85 -7.52 -11.95 20.39
CA PRO A 85 -8.35 -11.80 21.60
C PRO A 85 -8.40 -13.06 22.48
N ALA A 86 -8.09 -14.24 21.92
CA ALA A 86 -8.01 -15.51 22.65
C ALA A 86 -6.60 -15.82 23.21
N GLY A 87 -5.65 -14.89 23.10
CA GLY A 87 -4.29 -15.03 23.64
C GLY A 87 -3.29 -15.78 22.75
N VAL A 88 -3.68 -16.16 21.52
CA VAL A 88 -2.78 -16.82 20.57
C VAL A 88 -1.80 -15.80 20.01
N GLN A 89 -0.51 -16.05 20.18
CA GLN A 89 0.56 -15.17 19.68
C GLN A 89 0.65 -15.22 18.15
N ALA A 90 0.80 -14.06 17.51
CA ALA A 90 0.90 -13.96 16.06
C ALA A 90 2.16 -14.65 15.52
N GLU A 91 3.25 -14.60 16.27
CA GLU A 91 4.54 -15.21 15.93
C GLU A 91 4.50 -16.74 16.01
N ALA A 92 3.57 -17.30 16.78
CA ALA A 92 3.35 -18.73 16.87
C ALA A 92 2.53 -19.30 15.70
N MET A 93 2.02 -18.44 14.81
CA MET A 93 1.14 -18.81 13.71
C MET A 93 1.69 -18.30 12.37
N ARG A 94 1.50 -19.09 11.31
CA ARG A 94 1.72 -18.62 9.94
C ARG A 94 0.41 -18.20 9.32
N ALA A 95 0.38 -17.02 8.70
CA ALA A 95 -0.74 -16.64 7.86
C ALA A 95 -0.75 -17.49 6.57
N TRP A 96 -1.92 -17.60 5.93
CA TRP A 96 -2.07 -18.32 4.64
C TRP A 96 -1.04 -17.87 3.59
N TYR A 97 -0.69 -16.59 3.57
CA TYR A 97 0.27 -16.02 2.65
C TYR A 97 1.74 -16.27 3.07
N GLN A 98 2.03 -17.07 4.08
CA GLN A 98 3.42 -17.37 4.51
C GLN A 98 3.78 -18.85 4.26
N GLN A 99 3.07 -19.49 3.33
CA GLN A 99 3.30 -20.89 2.97
C GLN A 99 4.60 -21.13 2.19
N THR A 100 5.08 -20.12 1.47
CA THR A 100 6.32 -20.20 0.67
C THR A 100 7.44 -19.40 1.34
N PRO A 101 8.71 -19.88 1.29
CA PRO A 101 9.86 -19.18 1.89
C PRO A 101 10.04 -17.72 1.45
N THR A 102 9.59 -17.37 0.24
CA THR A 102 9.60 -16.01 -0.32
C THR A 102 8.94 -14.96 0.59
N TYR A 103 8.00 -15.37 1.47
CA TYR A 103 7.26 -14.48 2.36
C TYR A 103 7.63 -14.71 3.81
N ALA A 104 8.92 -14.50 4.10
CA ALA A 104 9.47 -14.53 5.45
C ALA A 104 9.12 -13.25 6.24
N GLY A 105 9.29 -13.33 7.56
CA GLY A 105 9.07 -12.24 8.50
C GLY A 105 7.71 -12.29 9.20
N ASP A 106 7.39 -11.21 9.90
CA ASP A 106 6.18 -11.10 10.71
C ASP A 106 4.91 -11.07 9.87
N GLN A 107 3.78 -11.40 10.51
CA GLN A 107 2.48 -11.17 9.90
C GLN A 107 2.24 -9.68 9.70
N ASP A 108 1.72 -9.29 8.53
CA ASP A 108 1.55 -7.89 8.16
C ASP A 108 0.20 -7.65 7.46
N THR A 109 -0.27 -6.40 7.51
CA THR A 109 -1.57 -6.00 6.94
C THR A 109 -1.55 -6.01 5.42
N PHE A 110 -2.73 -5.94 4.77
CA PHE A 110 -2.84 -6.00 3.32
C PHE A 110 -1.95 -4.98 2.60
N HIS A 111 -2.06 -3.69 2.91
CA HIS A 111 -1.27 -2.65 2.26
C HIS A 111 0.21 -2.82 2.54
N ARG A 112 0.58 -3.11 3.79
CA ARG A 112 1.99 -3.28 4.17
C ARG A 112 2.68 -4.40 3.40
N ARG A 113 1.99 -5.53 3.20
CA ARG A 113 2.49 -6.66 2.39
C ARG A 113 2.79 -6.30 0.94
N HIS A 114 2.11 -5.31 0.39
CA HIS A 114 2.26 -4.89 -1.01
C HIS A 114 3.18 -3.67 -1.19
N LEU A 115 3.38 -2.88 -0.14
CA LEU A 115 4.11 -1.60 -0.24
C LEU A 115 5.44 -1.57 0.53
N VAL A 116 5.51 -2.18 1.73
CA VAL A 116 6.62 -1.90 2.65
C VAL A 116 7.40 -3.11 3.16
N THR A 117 6.91 -4.34 2.91
CA THR A 117 7.70 -5.54 3.24
C THR A 117 8.98 -5.61 2.38
N PRO A 118 10.05 -6.30 2.84
CA PRO A 118 11.29 -6.41 2.08
C PRO A 118 11.09 -6.92 0.65
N LEU A 119 10.31 -7.99 0.50
CA LEU A 119 9.98 -8.57 -0.82
C LEU A 119 9.21 -7.56 -1.69
N ALA A 120 8.24 -6.85 -1.12
CA ALA A 120 7.50 -5.82 -1.85
C ALA A 120 8.41 -4.73 -2.38
N LYS A 121 9.29 -4.18 -1.53
CA LYS A 121 10.25 -3.14 -1.94
C LYS A 121 11.28 -3.64 -2.95
N GLN A 122 11.58 -4.94 -2.95
CA GLN A 122 12.53 -5.53 -3.88
C GLN A 122 11.92 -5.72 -5.27
N LEU A 123 10.75 -6.38 -5.34
CA LEU A 123 10.18 -6.88 -6.60
C LEU A 123 9.10 -5.97 -7.18
N MET A 124 8.42 -5.21 -6.33
CA MET A 124 7.28 -4.39 -6.70
C MET A 124 7.60 -2.91 -6.56
N ASN A 125 6.93 -2.11 -7.37
CA ASN A 125 6.95 -0.65 -7.29
C ASN A 125 5.50 -0.14 -7.30
N LEU A 126 4.66 -0.78 -6.47
CA LEU A 126 3.24 -0.44 -6.32
C LEU A 126 3.12 0.92 -5.63
N ARG A 127 2.15 1.70 -6.09
CA ARG A 127 1.74 2.99 -5.54
C ARG A 127 0.27 2.94 -5.15
N CYS A 128 -0.19 3.87 -4.32
CA CYS A 128 -1.60 4.00 -3.95
C CYS A 128 -2.50 3.99 -5.19
N ASN A 129 -2.13 4.76 -6.22
CA ASN A 129 -2.88 4.86 -7.47
C ASN A 129 -2.65 3.72 -8.48
N THR A 130 -1.79 2.74 -8.14
CA THR A 130 -1.75 1.48 -8.90
C THR A 130 -3.05 0.71 -8.72
N CYS A 131 -3.58 0.70 -7.50
CA CYS A 131 -4.82 0.02 -7.13
C CYS A 131 -6.02 0.98 -7.15
N HIS A 132 -5.87 2.18 -6.57
CA HIS A 132 -6.95 3.15 -6.44
C HIS A 132 -6.99 4.11 -7.64
N GLN A 133 -8.05 4.04 -8.44
CA GLN A 133 -8.16 4.85 -9.66
C GLN A 133 -9.24 5.92 -9.59
N GLY A 134 -9.82 6.09 -8.40
CA GLY A 134 -10.95 6.96 -8.15
C GLY A 134 -12.24 6.39 -8.71
N HIS A 135 -13.34 7.05 -8.38
CA HIS A 135 -14.67 6.78 -8.90
C HIS A 135 -15.45 8.09 -8.87
N ASP A 136 -16.39 8.31 -9.79
CA ASP A 136 -17.30 9.44 -9.65
C ASP A 136 -18.20 9.17 -8.43
N PRO A 137 -18.27 10.07 -7.43
CA PRO A 137 -19.07 9.84 -6.23
C PRO A 137 -20.58 9.83 -6.52
N ARG A 138 -21.00 10.30 -7.71
CA ARG A 138 -22.38 10.21 -8.20
C ARG A 138 -22.67 8.85 -8.84
N GLU A 139 -21.63 8.10 -9.22
CA GLU A 139 -21.75 6.83 -9.94
C GLU A 139 -21.27 5.65 -9.09
N GLU A 140 -22.21 5.08 -8.37
CA GLU A 140 -21.98 3.87 -7.57
C GLU A 140 -22.12 2.57 -8.38
N ALA A 141 -22.72 2.66 -9.58
CA ALA A 141 -22.94 1.57 -10.51
C ALA A 141 -23.00 2.13 -11.94
N GLN A 142 -22.48 1.36 -12.90
CA GLN A 142 -22.57 1.69 -14.31
C GLN A 142 -24.00 1.62 -14.82
N GLY A 143 -24.37 2.54 -15.71
CA GLY A 143 -25.70 2.63 -16.29
C GLY A 143 -26.79 3.05 -15.29
N ALA A 144 -26.43 3.67 -14.16
CA ALA A 144 -27.40 4.12 -13.15
C ALA A 144 -28.23 5.33 -13.61
N SER A 145 -27.74 6.11 -14.58
CA SER A 145 -28.46 7.23 -15.21
C SER A 145 -28.17 7.32 -16.72
N ALA A 146 -28.97 8.11 -17.44
CA ALA A 146 -28.84 8.29 -18.89
C ALA A 146 -27.51 8.93 -19.31
N ASP A 147 -26.85 9.65 -18.41
CA ASP A 147 -25.56 10.32 -18.57
C ASP A 147 -24.41 9.61 -17.85
N SER A 148 -24.67 8.50 -17.14
CA SER A 148 -23.64 7.72 -16.47
C SER A 148 -22.80 6.87 -17.43
N ALA A 149 -21.63 6.40 -16.97
CA ALA A 149 -20.84 5.46 -17.75
C ALA A 149 -21.67 4.21 -18.14
N PRO A 150 -21.59 3.77 -19.40
CA PRO A 150 -22.39 2.65 -19.88
C PRO A 150 -22.01 1.34 -19.18
N GLN A 151 -22.93 0.38 -19.09
CA GLN A 151 -22.65 -0.94 -18.51
C GLN A 151 -21.56 -1.73 -19.25
N SER A 152 -21.22 -1.34 -20.47
CA SER A 152 -20.12 -1.91 -21.25
C SER A 152 -18.75 -1.33 -20.88
N ASP A 153 -18.69 -0.28 -20.07
CA ASP A 153 -17.42 0.25 -19.57
C ASP A 153 -16.79 -0.78 -18.62
N ALA A 154 -15.47 -0.98 -18.69
CA ALA A 154 -14.73 -1.83 -17.77
C ALA A 154 -13.79 -1.02 -16.85
N GLY A 155 -13.86 0.31 -16.93
CA GLY A 155 -12.99 1.26 -16.25
C GLY A 155 -13.22 1.36 -14.73
N PHE A 156 -14.38 0.93 -14.22
CA PHE A 156 -14.69 0.81 -12.79
C PHE A 156 -15.72 -0.30 -12.54
N THR A 157 -15.75 -0.85 -11.32
CA THR A 157 -16.63 -1.98 -10.96
C THR A 157 -17.41 -1.66 -9.69
N LEU A 158 -18.70 -1.30 -9.82
CA LEU A 158 -19.57 -0.91 -8.70
C LEU A 158 -18.89 0.10 -7.73
N ARG A 159 -19.38 0.25 -6.50
CA ARG A 159 -18.88 1.17 -5.45
C ARG A 159 -17.41 0.98 -5.02
N LYS A 160 -16.60 0.23 -5.76
CA LYS A 160 -15.21 -0.06 -5.40
C LYS A 160 -14.28 0.98 -6.02
N GLN A 161 -13.48 1.62 -5.18
CA GLN A 161 -12.41 2.55 -5.59
C GLN A 161 -11.24 1.83 -6.30
N ALA A 162 -11.28 0.50 -6.39
CA ALA A 162 -10.35 -0.35 -7.10
C ALA A 162 -11.13 -1.37 -7.93
N ASN A 163 -10.73 -1.55 -9.21
CA ASN A 163 -11.22 -2.63 -10.05
C ASN A 163 -10.33 -3.87 -9.85
N PRO A 164 -10.82 -4.94 -9.20
CA PRO A 164 -9.98 -6.09 -8.87
C PRO A 164 -9.48 -6.88 -10.10
N GLU A 165 -10.21 -6.85 -11.21
CA GLU A 165 -9.84 -7.54 -12.45
C GLU A 165 -8.62 -6.90 -13.12
N THR A 166 -8.44 -5.60 -12.95
CA THR A 166 -7.32 -4.84 -13.52
C THR A 166 -6.28 -4.43 -12.48
N THR A 167 -6.38 -4.93 -11.24
CA THR A 167 -5.42 -4.63 -10.17
C THR A 167 -4.96 -5.92 -9.48
N CYS A 168 -5.85 -6.61 -8.78
CA CYS A 168 -5.55 -7.81 -8.00
C CYS A 168 -5.31 -9.03 -8.89
N LEU A 169 -6.15 -9.23 -9.91
CA LEU A 169 -6.12 -10.42 -10.77
C LEU A 169 -4.79 -10.58 -11.49
N LYS A 170 -4.09 -9.47 -11.81
CA LYS A 170 -2.73 -9.48 -12.37
C LYS A 170 -1.82 -10.40 -11.54
N CYS A 171 -1.73 -10.19 -10.23
CA CYS A 171 -0.83 -10.93 -9.35
C CYS A 171 -1.47 -12.16 -8.68
N HIS A 172 -2.80 -12.22 -8.62
CA HIS A 172 -3.55 -13.26 -7.90
C HIS A 172 -4.41 -14.15 -8.81
N GLY A 173 -4.17 -14.12 -10.11
CA GLY A 173 -4.79 -15.02 -11.07
C GLY A 173 -4.26 -16.45 -10.96
N GLN A 174 -5.03 -17.41 -11.46
CA GLN A 174 -4.56 -18.80 -11.56
C GLN A 174 -3.39 -18.95 -12.52
N TYR A 175 -2.47 -19.84 -12.17
CA TYR A 175 -1.37 -20.24 -13.05
C TYR A 175 -1.92 -20.96 -14.29
N PRO A 176 -1.78 -20.41 -15.50
CA PRO A 176 -2.40 -20.93 -16.71
C PRO A 176 -1.57 -22.06 -17.34
N TRP A 177 -1.31 -23.13 -16.59
CA TRP A 177 -0.39 -24.22 -16.98
C TRP A 177 -0.75 -24.87 -18.32
N GLN A 178 -2.03 -24.96 -18.67
CA GLN A 178 -2.50 -25.47 -19.97
C GLN A 178 -1.96 -24.64 -21.14
N LEU A 179 -1.87 -23.32 -20.98
CA LEU A 179 -1.36 -22.42 -22.03
C LEU A 179 0.15 -22.55 -22.24
N MET A 180 0.85 -23.12 -21.27
CA MET A 180 2.27 -23.42 -21.36
C MET A 180 2.54 -24.85 -21.84
N GLY A 181 1.50 -25.61 -22.17
CA GLY A 181 1.63 -27.01 -22.61
C GLY A 181 2.11 -27.95 -21.52
N MET A 182 1.91 -27.59 -20.25
CA MET A 182 2.31 -28.43 -19.11
C MET A 182 1.33 -29.61 -18.93
N PRO A 183 1.81 -30.74 -18.38
CA PRO A 183 0.96 -31.92 -18.11
C PRO A 183 -0.05 -31.71 -16.97
N GLY A 184 0.16 -30.73 -16.09
CA GLY A 184 -0.74 -30.42 -14.98
C GLY A 184 -0.29 -29.22 -14.16
N PRO A 185 -0.89 -29.00 -12.97
CA PRO A 185 -0.53 -27.92 -12.05
C PRO A 185 0.96 -27.93 -11.67
N TRP A 186 1.53 -26.75 -11.44
CA TRP A 186 2.95 -26.58 -11.10
C TRP A 186 3.37 -27.43 -9.91
N GLU A 187 2.56 -27.49 -8.85
CA GLU A 187 2.94 -28.17 -7.62
C GLU A 187 3.06 -29.69 -7.74
N GLU A 188 2.39 -30.27 -8.74
CA GLU A 188 2.47 -31.69 -9.05
C GLU A 188 3.64 -32.00 -10.01
N HIS A 189 4.18 -31.00 -10.71
CA HIS A 189 5.09 -31.20 -11.84
C HIS A 189 6.40 -30.42 -11.76
N LYS A 190 6.60 -29.54 -10.77
CA LYS A 190 7.79 -28.67 -10.66
C LYS A 190 9.11 -29.43 -10.69
N ASP A 191 9.16 -30.62 -10.09
CA ASP A 191 10.37 -31.44 -10.04
C ASP A 191 10.82 -31.90 -11.43
N ALA A 192 9.87 -32.20 -12.33
CA ALA A 192 10.15 -32.55 -13.72
C ALA A 192 10.81 -31.40 -14.51
N PHE A 193 10.63 -30.17 -14.04
CA PHE A 193 11.24 -28.96 -14.61
C PHE A 193 12.40 -28.42 -13.76
N GLY A 194 12.92 -29.22 -12.82
CA GLY A 194 14.03 -28.84 -11.94
C GLY A 194 13.67 -27.69 -10.98
N ASN A 195 12.38 -27.53 -10.67
CA ASN A 195 11.83 -26.41 -9.90
C ASN A 195 12.33 -25.04 -10.38
N ASN A 196 12.43 -24.87 -11.71
CA ASN A 196 12.98 -23.68 -12.34
C ASN A 196 12.14 -23.23 -13.54
N CYS A 197 11.45 -22.09 -13.40
CA CYS A 197 10.66 -21.50 -14.47
C CYS A 197 11.53 -21.00 -15.65
N LEU A 198 12.80 -20.67 -15.39
CA LEU A 198 13.71 -20.15 -16.40
C LEU A 198 14.17 -21.19 -17.42
N THR A 199 14.00 -22.49 -17.13
CA THR A 199 14.25 -23.59 -18.09
C THR A 199 13.55 -23.34 -19.43
N CYS A 200 12.36 -22.75 -19.41
CA CYS A 200 11.62 -22.38 -20.62
C CYS A 200 11.59 -20.85 -20.83
N HIS A 201 11.35 -20.06 -19.78
CA HIS A 201 11.09 -18.64 -19.95
C HIS A 201 12.31 -17.84 -20.40
N ALA A 202 13.53 -18.26 -20.04
CA ALA A 202 14.75 -17.54 -20.46
C ALA A 202 14.88 -17.42 -21.99
N ALA A 203 14.51 -18.47 -22.73
CA ALA A 203 14.58 -18.50 -24.19
C ALA A 203 13.32 -17.93 -24.87
N LEU A 204 12.13 -18.20 -24.33
CA LEU A 204 10.86 -17.89 -25.01
C LEU A 204 10.29 -16.49 -24.72
N ARG A 205 10.76 -15.84 -23.65
CA ARG A 205 10.21 -14.57 -23.16
C ARG A 205 11.32 -13.61 -22.78
N THR A 206 12.15 -13.17 -23.72
CA THR A 206 13.37 -12.40 -23.42
C THR A 206 13.14 -11.02 -22.78
N LYS A 207 11.93 -10.46 -22.89
CA LYS A 207 11.51 -9.23 -22.20
C LYS A 207 10.26 -9.50 -21.37
N ARG A 208 10.35 -9.27 -20.05
CA ARG A 208 9.28 -9.52 -19.08
C ARG A 208 9.17 -8.35 -18.11
N HIS A 209 8.02 -8.23 -17.48
CA HIS A 209 7.81 -7.27 -16.39
C HIS A 209 8.11 -5.80 -16.78
N GLU A 210 7.98 -5.43 -18.06
CA GLU A 210 8.27 -4.09 -18.59
C GLU A 210 7.17 -3.05 -18.28
N VAL A 211 6.79 -2.99 -17.00
CA VAL A 211 5.76 -2.10 -16.47
C VAL A 211 6.33 -1.24 -15.34
N THR A 212 5.70 -0.11 -15.05
CA THR A 212 6.17 0.84 -14.03
C THR A 212 5.97 0.36 -12.60
N TYR A 213 5.01 -0.54 -12.37
CA TYR A 213 4.65 -1.05 -11.05
C TYR A 213 5.44 -2.30 -10.60
N LEU A 214 6.39 -2.77 -11.41
CA LEU A 214 7.27 -3.90 -11.10
C LEU A 214 8.74 -3.53 -11.31
N ASN A 215 9.62 -4.11 -10.51
CA ASN A 215 11.06 -4.03 -10.70
C ASN A 215 11.55 -5.20 -11.54
N ALA A 216 11.55 -5.03 -12.87
CA ALA A 216 11.93 -6.09 -13.81
C ALA A 216 13.29 -6.71 -13.49
N ALA A 217 14.33 -5.89 -13.28
CA ALA A 217 15.68 -6.39 -13.04
C ALA A 217 15.78 -7.25 -11.78
N ALA A 218 15.19 -6.78 -10.67
CA ALA A 218 15.19 -7.53 -9.42
C ALA A 218 14.37 -8.84 -9.51
N ILE A 219 13.28 -8.85 -10.29
CA ILE A 219 12.50 -10.06 -10.56
C ILE A 219 13.33 -11.08 -11.34
N GLU A 220 14.04 -10.64 -12.38
CA GLU A 220 14.89 -11.54 -13.17
C GLU A 220 16.07 -12.10 -12.37
N GLU A 221 16.63 -11.32 -11.45
CA GLU A 221 17.64 -11.79 -10.50
C GLU A 221 17.05 -12.80 -9.50
N ALA A 222 15.91 -12.48 -8.89
CA ALA A 222 15.23 -13.38 -7.94
C ALA A 222 14.79 -14.70 -8.59
N GLY A 223 14.47 -14.69 -9.89
CA GLY A 223 14.12 -15.89 -10.67
C GLY A 223 15.27 -16.88 -10.82
N GLN A 224 16.53 -16.43 -10.74
CA GLN A 224 17.70 -17.30 -10.86
C GLN A 224 17.90 -18.19 -9.62
N SER A 225 17.37 -17.77 -8.47
CA SER A 225 17.50 -18.50 -7.21
C SER A 225 16.49 -19.66 -7.07
N GLY A 226 15.52 -19.77 -7.98
CA GLY A 226 14.52 -20.84 -8.00
C GLY A 226 13.13 -20.36 -8.41
N ALA A 227 12.19 -21.30 -8.57
CA ALA A 227 10.85 -21.00 -9.05
C ALA A 227 9.95 -20.27 -8.04
N ASP A 228 10.26 -20.24 -6.75
CA ASP A 228 9.36 -19.67 -5.72
C ASP A 228 9.08 -18.17 -5.92
N SER A 229 10.03 -17.42 -6.47
CA SER A 229 9.85 -16.01 -6.82
C SER A 229 8.88 -15.84 -7.99
N CYS A 230 8.96 -16.70 -9.00
CA CYS A 230 8.07 -16.71 -10.15
C CYS A 230 6.68 -17.24 -9.77
N TYR A 231 6.62 -18.47 -9.23
CA TYR A 231 5.37 -19.14 -8.89
C TYR A 231 4.58 -18.40 -7.81
N GLY A 232 5.26 -17.80 -6.83
CA GLY A 232 4.62 -16.96 -5.82
C GLY A 232 3.78 -15.83 -6.41
N CYS A 233 4.21 -15.24 -7.55
CA CYS A 233 3.49 -14.20 -8.28
C CYS A 233 2.57 -14.74 -9.40
N HIS A 234 2.87 -15.91 -9.97
CA HIS A 234 2.16 -16.45 -11.13
C HIS A 234 1.11 -17.53 -10.83
N GLY A 235 0.85 -17.83 -9.56
CA GLY A 235 -0.33 -18.61 -9.18
C GLY A 235 -0.22 -19.42 -7.89
N GLY A 236 0.94 -19.39 -7.22
CA GLY A 236 1.08 -19.90 -5.84
C GLY A 236 0.22 -19.17 -4.83
N ARG A 237 -0.46 -18.09 -5.24
CA ARG A 237 -1.36 -17.26 -4.43
C ARG A 237 -2.61 -16.86 -5.20
N ALA A 238 -3.12 -17.79 -6.00
CA ALA A 238 -4.33 -17.55 -6.75
C ALA A 238 -5.52 -17.36 -5.78
N TRP A 239 -6.09 -16.15 -5.77
CA TRP A 239 -7.37 -15.88 -5.10
C TRP A 239 -8.52 -15.98 -6.09
N TYR A 240 -8.24 -15.68 -7.35
CA TYR A 240 -9.19 -15.79 -8.44
C TYR A 240 -9.10 -17.19 -9.06
N ARG A 241 -10.25 -17.68 -9.52
CA ARG A 241 -10.37 -18.97 -10.24
C ARG A 241 -10.00 -18.85 -11.72
N ILE A 242 -9.70 -17.64 -12.19
CA ILE A 242 -9.34 -17.34 -13.57
C ILE A 242 -7.92 -16.80 -13.64
N SER A 243 -7.27 -16.98 -14.77
CA SER A 243 -5.95 -16.40 -15.05
C SER A 243 -6.10 -14.97 -15.58
N TYR A 244 -5.14 -14.11 -15.26
CA TYR A 244 -5.09 -12.78 -15.88
C TYR A 244 -4.67 -12.89 -17.36
N PRO A 245 -5.40 -12.28 -18.30
CA PRO A 245 -5.04 -12.28 -19.72
C PRO A 245 -3.90 -11.28 -19.98
N TYR A 246 -2.69 -11.62 -19.55
CA TYR A 246 -1.51 -10.81 -19.78
C TYR A 246 -1.34 -10.49 -21.27
N ALA A 247 -0.91 -9.24 -21.52
CA ALA A 247 -0.70 -8.75 -22.86
C ALA A 247 0.29 -9.63 -23.64
N ARG A 248 -0.06 -9.97 -24.87
CA ARG A 248 0.75 -10.75 -25.80
C ARG A 248 1.55 -9.78 -26.67
N THR A 249 2.50 -9.08 -26.06
CA THR A 249 3.36 -8.12 -26.77
C THR A 249 4.17 -8.82 -27.85
N PRO A 250 4.21 -8.28 -29.09
CA PRO A 250 4.96 -8.89 -30.18
C PRO A 250 6.42 -9.16 -29.81
N TRP A 251 6.93 -10.34 -30.19
CA TRP A 251 8.33 -10.74 -30.02
C TRP A 251 8.93 -11.20 -31.36
N PRO A 252 10.27 -11.23 -31.49
CA PRO A 252 10.93 -11.75 -32.70
C PRO A 252 10.47 -13.17 -33.01
N ASP A 253 10.20 -13.46 -34.29
CA ASP A 253 9.76 -14.79 -34.76
C ASP A 253 8.41 -15.27 -34.16
N MET A 254 7.59 -14.34 -33.65
CA MET A 254 6.23 -14.66 -33.24
C MET A 254 5.41 -15.17 -34.44
N PRO A 255 4.78 -16.36 -34.34
CA PRO A 255 3.95 -16.89 -35.42
C PRO A 255 2.83 -15.89 -35.79
N ALA A 256 2.59 -15.74 -37.10
CA ALA A 256 1.51 -14.89 -37.61
C ALA A 256 0.13 -15.42 -37.20
N GLU A 257 0.00 -16.74 -37.06
CA GLU A 257 -1.22 -17.36 -36.56
C GLU A 257 -1.40 -17.08 -35.05
N VAL A 258 -2.56 -16.55 -34.69
CA VAL A 258 -2.94 -16.27 -33.31
C VAL A 258 -3.76 -17.46 -32.79
N PRO A 259 -3.28 -18.21 -31.79
CA PRO A 259 -4.04 -19.30 -31.19
C PRO A 259 -5.38 -18.81 -30.62
N ASP A 260 -6.40 -19.67 -30.63
CA ASP A 260 -7.76 -19.31 -30.17
C ASP A 260 -7.79 -18.67 -28.78
N TRP A 261 -7.02 -19.22 -27.82
CA TRP A 261 -6.95 -18.70 -26.45
C TRP A 261 -6.36 -17.28 -26.34
N ALA A 262 -5.68 -16.81 -27.40
CA ALA A 262 -4.98 -15.53 -27.43
C ALA A 262 -5.71 -14.45 -28.25
N LYS A 263 -6.81 -14.77 -28.93
CA LYS A 263 -7.51 -13.85 -29.85
C LYS A 263 -7.96 -12.56 -29.17
N ASP A 264 -8.47 -12.66 -27.94
CA ASP A 264 -8.99 -11.51 -27.18
C ASP A 264 -7.95 -10.86 -26.26
N ARG A 265 -6.66 -11.25 -26.35
CA ARG A 265 -5.62 -10.70 -25.49
C ARG A 265 -5.09 -9.38 -26.04
N PRO A 266 -4.87 -8.37 -25.18
CA PRO A 266 -4.24 -7.13 -25.62
C PRO A 266 -2.81 -7.40 -26.10
N THR A 267 -2.33 -6.63 -27.07
CA THR A 267 -0.93 -6.71 -27.56
C THR A 267 0.01 -5.79 -26.80
N ARG A 268 -0.50 -5.00 -25.85
CA ARG A 268 0.29 -4.07 -25.04
C ARG A 268 -0.31 -3.95 -23.65
N SER A 269 0.55 -3.73 -22.64
CA SER A 269 0.11 -3.34 -21.30
C SER A 269 -0.61 -1.98 -21.32
N GLU A 270 -1.43 -1.72 -20.30
CA GLU A 270 -2.13 -0.44 -20.13
C GLU A 270 -1.18 0.75 -20.24
N ALA A 271 -1.62 1.81 -20.93
CA ALA A 271 -0.78 2.96 -21.24
C ALA A 271 -0.14 3.61 -19.99
N ARG A 272 -0.90 3.70 -18.89
CA ARG A 272 -0.45 4.26 -17.60
C ARG A 272 0.69 3.48 -16.92
N PHE A 273 0.91 2.23 -17.33
CA PHE A 273 1.95 1.38 -16.77
C PHE A 273 3.13 1.18 -17.71
N LEU A 274 3.11 1.79 -18.89
CA LEU A 274 4.24 1.72 -19.79
C LEU A 274 5.38 2.56 -19.24
N LYS A 275 6.58 1.99 -19.24
CA LYS A 275 7.79 2.76 -18.99
C LYS A 275 7.91 3.80 -20.11
N GLN A 276 8.09 5.07 -19.75
CA GLN A 276 8.37 6.10 -20.74
C GLN A 276 9.69 5.73 -21.43
N THR A 277 9.66 5.57 -22.75
CA THR A 277 10.89 5.45 -23.53
C THR A 277 11.60 6.79 -23.41
N THR A 278 12.79 6.81 -22.83
CA THR A 278 13.70 7.96 -22.89
C THR A 278 14.20 8.11 -24.32
N GLY A 279 13.31 8.57 -25.20
CA GLY A 279 13.59 8.96 -26.57
C GLY A 279 13.05 10.36 -26.72
N LYS A 280 13.97 11.34 -26.80
CA LYS A 280 13.67 12.69 -27.28
C LYS A 280 12.97 12.55 -28.66
N PRO A 281 11.95 13.39 -28.96
CA PRO A 281 11.15 13.29 -30.18
C PRO A 281 11.97 13.16 -31.46
#